data_AF-A0A2K8NXN2-F1
#
_entry.id   AF-A0A2K8NXN2-F1
#
_cell.length_a   1.000
_cell.length_b   1.000
_cell.length_c   1.000
_cell.angle_alpha   90.00
_cell.angle_beta   90.00
_cell.angle_gamma   90.00
#
_symmetry.space_group_name_H-M   'P 1'
#
loop_
_entity.id
_entity.type
_entity.pdbx_description
1 polymer ?
#
loop_
_entity_poly.entity_id
_entity_poly.type
_entity_poly.pdbx_seq_one_letter_code
_entity_poly.pdbx_strand_id
1 'polypeptide(L)'
;MSSNIKRRIVVISGPSGVGKGSINSVLRKDKHLSLEYSVSMTTREPRNGEIDGVHYFFVTNEEFESAIANHELIEHAQFVGNYYGTPRKYVEQQLQNGKNVILEIEVDGATQVIKNEKDVLSIFLMPPTLQELANRLQGRQSETPEVIKQRLDKALLEVPLKHTYQYVVENDTVENAVAKITDILEKENAAQSDGPTVFDRLKVMMGNLVENNYMFFVENWEMNVKILRDNGVITTEEFNDFDAKEKMINILTARLYHRVLAHGEFSDLLDRDFVENQVQRLMFKINFFSIEQKFEE
;
A
#
# COMPACT_ATOMS: atom_id res chain seq x y z
N MET A 1 -19.14 -18.76 6.28
CA MET A 1 -19.03 -17.66 7.26
C MET A 1 -18.63 -16.45 6.46
N SER A 2 -19.46 -15.40 6.37
CA SER A 2 -19.08 -14.20 5.63
C SER A 2 -17.88 -13.58 6.34
N SER A 3 -16.72 -13.52 5.67
CA SER A 3 -15.62 -12.68 6.13
C SER A 3 -16.18 -11.26 6.33
N ASN A 4 -15.95 -10.67 7.50
CA ASN A 4 -16.35 -9.29 7.76
C ASN A 4 -15.42 -8.38 6.93
N ILE A 5 -15.76 -8.18 5.66
CA ILE A 5 -15.08 -7.23 4.77
C ILE A 5 -15.08 -5.88 5.49
N LYS A 6 -13.88 -5.34 5.75
CA LYS A 6 -13.74 -4.01 6.33
C LYS A 6 -14.08 -2.99 5.26
N ARG A 7 -14.87 -1.99 5.62
CA ARG A 7 -15.27 -0.87 4.75
C ARG A 7 -14.23 0.23 4.92
N ARG A 8 -13.39 0.43 3.92
CA ARG A 8 -12.18 1.25 4.01
C ARG A 8 -12.02 2.10 2.76
N ILE A 9 -11.39 3.24 2.96
CA ILE A 9 -10.80 4.01 1.87
C ILE A 9 -9.50 3.32 1.50
N VAL A 10 -9.34 2.95 0.23
CA VAL A 10 -8.10 2.40 -0.31
C VAL A 10 -7.44 3.48 -1.16
N VAL A 11 -6.28 3.96 -0.74
CA VAL A 11 -5.51 4.95 -1.49
C VAL A 11 -4.45 4.24 -2.31
N ILE A 12 -4.49 4.42 -3.63
CA ILE A 12 -3.42 4.02 -4.53
C ILE A 12 -2.81 5.29 -5.10
N SER A 13 -1.59 5.59 -4.67
CA SER A 13 -0.85 6.78 -5.10
C SER A 13 0.58 6.41 -5.48
N GLY A 14 1.37 7.40 -5.88
CA GLY A 14 2.74 7.22 -6.37
C GLY A 14 3.14 8.32 -7.34
N PRO A 15 4.42 8.43 -7.67
CA PRO A 15 4.94 9.53 -8.46
C PRO A 15 4.33 9.54 -9.86
N SER A 16 4.30 10.73 -10.47
CA SER A 16 3.78 10.87 -11.83
C SER A 16 4.52 9.95 -12.80
N GLY A 17 3.79 9.21 -13.64
CA GLY A 17 4.38 8.26 -14.60
C GLY A 17 4.60 6.84 -14.06
N VAL A 18 4.27 6.56 -12.80
CA VAL A 18 4.45 5.22 -12.23
C VAL A 18 3.53 4.15 -12.82
N GLY A 19 2.40 4.51 -13.44
CA GLY A 19 1.47 3.57 -14.08
C GLY A 19 0.15 3.31 -13.33
N LYS A 20 -0.26 4.22 -12.43
CA LYS A 20 -1.50 4.15 -11.63
C LYS A 20 -2.73 3.76 -12.47
N GLY A 21 -2.99 4.53 -13.54
CA GLY A 21 -4.13 4.29 -14.42
C GLY A 21 -4.12 2.92 -15.11
N SER A 22 -2.95 2.38 -15.47
CA SER A 22 -2.84 1.05 -16.09
C SER A 22 -3.24 -0.05 -15.09
N ILE A 23 -2.69 0.01 -13.88
CA ILE A 23 -3.02 -0.93 -12.78
C ILE A 23 -4.52 -0.84 -12.45
N ASN A 24 -5.03 0.36 -12.26
CA ASN A 24 -6.44 0.56 -11.92
C ASN A 24 -7.38 0.10 -13.03
N SER A 25 -6.98 0.21 -14.31
CA SER A 25 -7.79 -0.32 -15.41
C SER A 25 -7.97 -1.84 -15.34
N VAL A 26 -7.00 -2.56 -14.77
CA VAL A 26 -7.06 -4.01 -14.55
C VAL A 26 -7.87 -4.32 -13.30
N LEU A 27 -7.55 -3.67 -12.17
CA LEU A 27 -8.28 -3.84 -10.90
C LEU A 27 -9.78 -3.51 -11.03
N ARG A 28 -10.15 -2.49 -11.81
CA ARG A 28 -11.56 -2.13 -12.11
C ARG A 28 -12.35 -3.23 -12.81
N LYS A 29 -11.68 -4.06 -13.62
CA LYS A 29 -12.33 -5.13 -14.39
C LYS A 29 -12.54 -6.39 -13.55
N ASP A 30 -11.81 -6.52 -12.45
CA ASP A 30 -11.93 -7.65 -11.56
C ASP A 30 -13.13 -7.49 -10.62
N LYS A 31 -14.22 -8.17 -10.97
CA LYS A 31 -15.48 -8.11 -10.20
C LYS A 31 -15.37 -8.82 -8.85
N HIS A 32 -14.41 -9.72 -8.68
CA HIS A 32 -14.20 -10.44 -7.42
C HIS A 32 -13.78 -9.49 -6.30
N LEU A 33 -13.01 -8.45 -6.63
CA LEU A 33 -12.52 -7.48 -5.66
C LEU A 33 -13.63 -6.55 -5.11
N SER A 34 -14.79 -6.46 -5.79
CA SER A 34 -15.93 -5.63 -5.38
C SER A 34 -15.57 -4.16 -5.08
N LEU A 35 -14.69 -3.60 -5.92
CA LEU A 35 -14.12 -2.27 -5.72
C LEU A 35 -15.00 -1.19 -6.37
N GLU A 36 -15.34 -0.15 -5.61
CA GLU A 36 -15.91 1.09 -6.13
C GLU A 36 -14.80 2.12 -6.31
N TYR A 37 -14.84 2.90 -7.39
CA TYR A 37 -13.83 3.92 -7.63
C TYR A 37 -14.44 5.29 -7.45
N SER A 38 -13.74 6.15 -6.71
CA SER A 38 -14.16 7.54 -6.59
C SER A 38 -14.05 8.27 -7.92
N VAL A 39 -15.04 9.12 -8.19
CA VAL A 39 -15.03 10.11 -9.27
C VAL A 39 -14.66 11.45 -8.65
N SER A 40 -13.49 11.97 -9.01
CA SER A 40 -13.01 13.26 -8.50
C SER A 40 -13.71 14.45 -9.17
N MET A 41 -13.79 15.57 -8.48
CA MET A 41 -14.09 16.89 -9.05
C MET A 41 -12.84 17.47 -9.71
N THR A 42 -13.02 18.23 -10.79
CA THR A 42 -11.95 19.03 -11.37
C THR A 42 -12.47 20.32 -12.00
N THR A 43 -11.64 21.37 -11.98
CA THR A 43 -11.91 22.63 -12.68
C THR A 43 -11.33 22.69 -14.10
N ARG A 44 -10.66 21.60 -14.52
CA ARG A 44 -10.18 21.45 -15.89
C ARG A 44 -11.37 21.19 -16.82
N GLU A 45 -11.37 21.77 -18.01
CA GLU A 45 -12.32 21.41 -19.07
C GLU A 45 -12.22 19.91 -19.47
N PRO A 46 -13.36 19.25 -19.76
CA PRO A 46 -13.37 17.87 -20.23
C PRO A 46 -12.57 17.70 -21.52
N ARG A 47 -11.80 16.62 -21.62
CA ARG A 47 -11.16 16.19 -22.87
C ARG A 47 -12.17 15.47 -23.77
N ASN A 48 -11.84 15.35 -25.05
CA ASN A 48 -12.66 14.61 -26.00
C ASN A 48 -12.90 13.16 -25.52
N GLY A 49 -14.18 12.79 -25.37
CA GLY A 49 -14.61 11.48 -24.88
C GLY A 49 -14.74 11.35 -23.35
N GLU A 50 -14.30 12.34 -22.56
CA GLU A 50 -14.60 12.37 -21.13
C GLU A 50 -16.09 12.72 -20.92
N ILE A 51 -16.71 12.04 -19.96
CA ILE A 51 -18.13 12.16 -19.61
C ILE A 51 -18.21 12.60 -18.15
N ASP A 52 -18.96 13.67 -17.91
CA ASP A 52 -19.24 14.18 -16.57
C ASP A 52 -19.93 13.14 -15.67
N GLY A 53 -19.52 13.07 -14.41
CA GLY A 53 -19.99 12.10 -13.43
C GLY A 53 -19.52 10.66 -13.65
N VAL A 54 -18.77 10.40 -14.73
CA VAL A 54 -18.15 9.09 -15.02
C VAL A 54 -16.64 9.16 -14.87
N HIS A 55 -16.02 10.16 -15.48
CA HIS A 55 -14.57 10.35 -15.46
C HIS A 55 -14.15 11.34 -14.37
N TYR A 56 -14.83 12.49 -14.35
CA TYR A 56 -14.74 13.53 -13.34
C TYR A 56 -16.10 14.20 -13.18
N PHE A 57 -16.30 14.89 -12.07
CA PHE A 57 -17.27 15.97 -11.97
C PHE A 57 -16.60 17.26 -12.43
N PHE A 58 -16.96 17.75 -13.61
CA PHE A 58 -16.40 18.97 -14.19
C PHE A 58 -17.15 20.17 -13.62
N VAL A 59 -16.45 21.00 -12.86
CA VAL A 59 -17.03 22.12 -12.10
C VAL A 59 -16.29 23.43 -12.36
N THR A 60 -16.90 24.55 -12.05
CA THR A 60 -16.22 25.85 -12.11
C THR A 60 -15.25 26.03 -10.92
N ASN A 61 -14.33 27.00 -11.01
CA ASN A 61 -13.47 27.34 -9.88
C ASN A 61 -14.28 27.78 -8.66
N GLU A 62 -15.35 28.57 -8.85
CA GLU A 62 -16.22 29.02 -7.77
C GLU A 62 -16.94 27.85 -7.07
N GLU A 63 -17.41 26.87 -7.85
CA GLU A 63 -18.03 25.66 -7.30
C GLU A 63 -17.02 24.82 -6.51
N PHE A 64 -15.79 24.68 -7.02
CA PHE A 64 -14.72 23.96 -6.33
C PHE A 64 -14.31 24.66 -5.03
N GLU A 65 -14.12 25.99 -5.06
CA GLU A 65 -13.78 26.79 -3.89
C GLU A 65 -14.89 26.74 -2.82
N SER A 66 -16.15 26.75 -3.23
CA SER A 66 -17.29 26.53 -2.34
C SER A 66 -17.24 25.14 -1.68
N ALA A 67 -16.93 24.09 -2.43
CA ALA A 67 -16.79 22.74 -1.90
C ALA A 67 -15.64 22.63 -0.87
N ILE A 68 -14.52 23.33 -1.09
CA ILE A 68 -13.45 23.45 -0.09
C ILE A 68 -13.97 24.14 1.17
N ALA A 69 -14.61 25.31 1.02
CA ALA A 69 -15.11 26.12 2.14
C ALA A 69 -16.15 25.39 3.01
N ASN A 70 -16.94 24.52 2.38
CA ASN A 70 -17.97 23.72 3.03
C ASN A 70 -17.46 22.37 3.57
N HIS A 71 -16.15 22.08 3.47
CA HIS A 71 -15.55 20.81 3.86
C HIS A 71 -16.14 19.58 3.14
N GLU A 72 -16.55 19.76 1.88
CA GLU A 72 -17.19 18.73 1.06
C GLU A 72 -16.19 17.83 0.32
N LEU A 73 -14.89 18.09 0.47
CA LEU A 73 -13.80 17.31 -0.14
C LEU A 73 -13.01 16.54 0.92
N ILE A 74 -12.68 15.29 0.63
CA ILE A 74 -11.78 14.45 1.45
C ILE A 74 -10.31 14.87 1.27
N GLU A 75 -9.97 15.24 0.03
CA GLU A 75 -8.67 15.80 -0.34
C GLU A 75 -8.88 16.76 -1.52
N HIS A 76 -7.95 17.70 -1.66
CA HIS A 76 -7.87 18.53 -2.86
C HIS A 76 -6.44 18.98 -3.11
N ALA A 77 -6.09 19.16 -4.38
CA ALA A 77 -4.79 19.66 -4.80
C ALA A 77 -4.92 20.49 -6.08
N GLN A 78 -3.91 21.32 -6.35
CA GLN A 78 -3.79 22.03 -7.62
C GLN A 78 -2.69 21.39 -8.47
N PHE A 79 -3.00 21.10 -9.73
CA PHE A 79 -2.04 20.57 -10.69
C PHE A 79 -2.12 21.33 -12.01
N VAL A 80 -1.00 21.96 -12.39
CA VAL A 80 -0.87 22.74 -13.64
C VAL A 80 -2.02 23.73 -13.80
N GLY A 81 -2.32 24.49 -12.74
CA GLY A 81 -3.34 25.54 -12.73
C GLY A 81 -4.79 25.07 -12.53
N ASN A 82 -5.07 23.76 -12.54
CA ASN A 82 -6.43 23.23 -12.33
C ASN A 82 -6.55 22.57 -10.96
N TYR A 83 -7.72 22.67 -10.34
CA TYR A 83 -8.01 21.98 -9.09
C TYR A 83 -8.53 20.57 -9.36
N TYR A 84 -8.21 19.67 -8.43
CA TYR A 84 -8.69 18.29 -8.36
C TYR A 84 -9.02 17.97 -6.92
N GLY A 85 -10.11 17.24 -6.66
CA GLY A 85 -10.44 16.82 -5.31
C GLY A 85 -11.50 15.74 -5.27
N THR A 86 -11.58 15.04 -4.15
CA THR A 86 -12.46 13.88 -3.98
C THR A 86 -13.71 14.26 -3.19
N PRO A 87 -14.93 14.18 -3.77
CA PRO A 87 -16.17 14.51 -3.08
C PRO A 87 -16.44 13.57 -1.90
N ARG A 88 -16.53 14.11 -0.69
CA ARG A 88 -16.75 13.37 0.56
C ARG A 88 -18.03 12.56 0.53
N LYS A 89 -19.14 13.20 0.14
CA LYS A 89 -20.48 12.60 0.13
C LYS A 89 -20.55 11.31 -0.68
N TYR A 90 -19.88 11.27 -1.84
CA TYR A 90 -19.87 10.09 -2.70
C TYR A 90 -19.14 8.93 -2.00
N VAL A 91 -17.94 9.18 -1.48
CA VAL A 91 -17.14 8.15 -0.79
C VAL A 91 -17.88 7.60 0.42
N GLU A 92 -18.41 8.47 1.29
CA GLU A 92 -19.16 8.06 2.48
C GLU A 92 -20.40 7.23 2.13
N GLN A 93 -21.13 7.58 1.07
CA GLN A 93 -22.28 6.82 0.61
C GLN A 93 -21.89 5.40 0.16
N GLN A 94 -20.79 5.26 -0.58
CA GLN A 94 -20.35 3.94 -1.06
C GLN A 94 -19.84 3.07 0.10
N LEU A 95 -19.13 3.66 1.07
CA LEU A 95 -18.73 2.98 2.30
C LEU A 95 -19.97 2.51 3.09
N GLN A 96 -20.99 3.36 3.25
CA GLN A 96 -22.26 2.99 3.90
C GLN A 96 -23.00 1.86 3.18
N ASN A 97 -22.91 1.81 1.85
CA ASN A 97 -23.44 0.72 1.03
C ASN A 97 -22.62 -0.58 1.13
N GLY A 98 -21.58 -0.62 1.95
CA GLY A 98 -20.77 -1.80 2.20
C GLY A 98 -19.70 -2.06 1.14
N LYS A 99 -19.36 -1.06 0.32
CA LYS A 99 -18.30 -1.16 -0.69
C LYS A 99 -17.00 -0.53 -0.20
N ASN A 100 -15.87 -1.06 -0.63
CA ASN A 100 -14.58 -0.39 -0.50
C ASN A 100 -14.42 0.64 -1.62
N VAL A 101 -13.83 1.78 -1.29
CA VAL A 101 -13.68 2.90 -2.22
C VAL A 101 -12.20 3.12 -2.51
N ILE A 102 -11.81 2.94 -3.78
CA ILE A 102 -10.47 3.24 -4.26
C ILE A 102 -10.38 4.71 -4.66
N LEU A 103 -9.39 5.40 -4.08
CA LEU A 103 -8.95 6.73 -4.45
C LEU A 103 -7.66 6.61 -5.26
N GLU A 104 -7.76 6.85 -6.57
CA GLU A 104 -6.60 7.08 -7.44
C GLU A 104 -6.26 8.56 -7.43
N ILE A 105 -5.34 8.95 -6.55
CA ILE A 105 -5.01 10.36 -6.30
C ILE A 105 -3.50 10.57 -6.31
N GLU A 106 -3.07 11.81 -6.54
CA GLU A 106 -1.66 12.19 -6.47
C GLU A 106 -1.15 12.20 -5.02
N VAL A 107 0.17 12.22 -4.83
CA VAL A 107 0.79 11.98 -3.51
C VAL A 107 0.42 13.06 -2.48
N ASP A 108 0.22 14.30 -2.92
CA ASP A 108 -0.26 15.40 -2.08
C ASP A 108 -1.66 15.11 -1.51
N GLY A 109 -2.62 14.79 -2.38
CA GLY A 109 -3.97 14.40 -1.95
C GLY A 109 -3.95 13.17 -1.04
N ALA A 110 -3.17 12.14 -1.40
CA ALA A 110 -3.01 10.95 -0.58
C ALA A 110 -2.46 11.24 0.83
N THR A 111 -1.53 12.20 0.95
CA THR A 111 -1.00 12.63 2.25
C THR A 111 -2.10 13.26 3.12
N GLN A 112 -3.01 14.03 2.52
CA GLN A 112 -4.18 14.58 3.22
C GLN A 112 -5.10 13.46 3.71
N VAL A 113 -5.42 12.49 2.85
CA VAL A 113 -6.29 11.35 3.21
C VAL A 113 -5.69 10.53 4.35
N ILE A 114 -4.41 10.15 4.23
CA ILE A 114 -3.71 9.35 5.26
C ILE A 114 -3.71 10.07 6.62
N LYS A 115 -3.62 11.40 6.62
CA LYS A 115 -3.58 12.21 7.85
C LYS A 115 -4.96 12.43 8.47
N ASN A 116 -5.99 12.64 7.65
CA ASN A 116 -7.27 13.17 8.10
C ASN A 116 -8.39 12.11 8.18
N GLU A 117 -8.29 11.03 7.40
CA GLU A 117 -9.31 9.98 7.36
C GLU A 117 -8.93 8.79 8.25
N LYS A 118 -9.95 8.11 8.77
CA LYS A 118 -9.77 6.89 9.58
C LYS A 118 -9.81 5.65 8.70
N ASP A 119 -9.21 4.57 9.18
CA ASP A 119 -9.29 3.24 8.56
C ASP A 119 -8.86 3.19 7.08
N VAL A 120 -7.89 4.02 6.69
CA VAL A 120 -7.33 4.04 5.33
C VAL A 120 -6.40 2.83 5.12
N LEU A 121 -6.47 2.20 3.95
CA LEU A 121 -5.44 1.29 3.42
C LEU A 121 -4.64 2.03 2.35
N SER A 122 -3.35 2.27 2.58
CA SER A 122 -2.52 3.12 1.72
C SER A 122 -1.43 2.32 1.02
N ILE A 123 -1.43 2.39 -0.32
CA ILE A 123 -0.49 1.69 -1.20
C ILE A 123 0.24 2.73 -2.06
N PHE A 124 1.57 2.78 -1.95
CA PHE A 124 2.44 3.61 -2.76
C PHE A 124 3.03 2.78 -3.90
N LEU A 125 2.69 3.13 -5.13
CA LEU A 125 3.30 2.56 -6.32
C LEU A 125 4.66 3.22 -6.55
N MET A 126 5.68 2.42 -6.82
CA MET A 126 7.03 2.89 -7.13
C MET A 126 7.51 2.31 -8.46
N PRO A 127 8.18 3.07 -9.33
CA PRO A 127 8.88 2.50 -10.48
C PRO A 127 10.08 1.66 -9.98
N PRO A 128 10.54 0.67 -10.74
CA PRO A 128 11.69 -0.15 -10.35
C PRO A 128 12.97 0.68 -10.27
N THR A 129 13.12 1.70 -11.13
CA THR A 129 14.26 2.62 -11.12
C THR A 129 13.85 4.05 -11.49
N LEU A 130 14.67 5.03 -11.10
CA LEU A 130 14.51 6.42 -11.54
C LEU A 130 14.65 6.56 -13.07
N GLN A 131 15.51 5.75 -13.69
CA GLN A 131 15.69 5.75 -15.14
C GLN A 131 14.42 5.27 -15.84
N GLU A 132 13.79 4.23 -15.31
CA GLU A 132 12.51 3.73 -15.83
C GLU A 132 11.40 4.77 -15.69
N LEU A 133 11.36 5.50 -14.57
CA LEU A 133 10.44 6.63 -14.41
C LEU A 133 10.65 7.71 -15.48
N ALA A 134 11.90 8.10 -15.72
CA ALA A 134 12.25 9.09 -16.74
C ALA A 134 11.83 8.63 -18.14
N ASN A 135 12.08 7.36 -18.49
CA ASN A 135 11.66 6.78 -19.75
C ASN A 135 10.13 6.80 -19.92
N ARG A 136 9.38 6.45 -18.87
CA ARG A 136 7.90 6.47 -18.88
C ARG A 136 7.34 7.88 -19.06
N LEU A 137 8.00 8.90 -18.50
CA LEU A 137 7.61 10.30 -18.67
C LEU A 137 7.94 10.81 -20.09
N GLN A 138 9.09 10.44 -20.65
CA GLN A 138 9.50 10.81 -22.01
C GLN A 138 8.65 10.15 -23.10
N GLY A 139 8.16 8.93 -22.86
CA GLY A 139 7.31 8.21 -23.81
C GLY A 139 5.97 8.90 -24.11
N ARG A 140 5.58 9.90 -23.31
CA ARG A 140 4.42 10.76 -23.57
C ARG A 140 4.82 11.82 -24.60
N GLN A 141 4.73 11.47 -25.88
CA GLN A 141 5.12 12.29 -27.04
C GLN A 141 4.42 13.67 -27.16
N SER A 142 3.60 14.07 -26.18
CA SER A 142 2.84 15.32 -26.15
C SER A 142 3.37 16.37 -25.17
N GLU A 143 4.50 16.13 -24.48
CA GLU A 143 5.01 17.05 -23.44
C GLU A 143 6.39 17.63 -23.79
N THR A 144 6.64 18.89 -23.42
CA THR A 144 7.92 19.56 -23.67
C THR A 144 9.00 19.07 -22.69
N PRO A 145 10.30 19.20 -23.02
CA PRO A 145 11.40 18.85 -22.11
C PRO A 145 11.31 19.52 -20.74
N GLU A 146 10.82 20.76 -20.68
CA GLU A 146 10.64 21.53 -19.43
C GLU A 146 9.57 20.90 -18.54
N VAL A 147 8.45 20.44 -19.12
CA VAL A 147 7.38 19.76 -18.40
C VAL A 147 7.87 18.40 -17.87
N ILE A 148 8.63 17.65 -18.68
CA ILE A 148 9.23 16.37 -18.25
C ILE A 148 10.16 16.59 -17.05
N LYS A 149 11.00 17.63 -17.09
CA LYS A 149 11.87 17.98 -15.97
C LYS A 149 11.06 18.32 -14.71
N GLN A 150 10.03 19.15 -14.81
CA GLN A 150 9.15 19.49 -13.67
C GLN A 150 8.49 18.25 -13.07
N ARG A 151 8.06 17.29 -13.90
CA ARG A 151 7.49 16.02 -13.43
C ARG A 151 8.53 15.14 -12.70
N LEU A 152 9.76 15.09 -13.21
CA LEU A 152 10.86 14.36 -12.56
C LEU A 152 11.24 15.00 -11.22
N ASP A 153 11.41 16.32 -11.18
CA ASP A 153 11.71 17.06 -9.94
C ASP A 153 10.61 16.81 -8.89
N LYS A 154 9.34 16.85 -9.29
CA LYS A 154 8.21 16.51 -8.43
C LYS A 154 8.28 15.07 -7.92
N ALA A 155 8.53 14.10 -8.79
CA ALA A 155 8.62 12.70 -8.39
C ALA A 155 9.74 12.45 -7.36
N LEU A 156 10.88 13.12 -7.47
CA LEU A 156 11.97 13.02 -6.49
C LEU A 156 11.57 13.54 -5.11
N LEU A 157 10.67 14.52 -5.03
CA LEU A 157 10.11 15.01 -3.77
C LEU A 157 9.03 14.07 -3.20
N GLU A 158 8.31 13.36 -4.08
CA GLU A 158 7.23 12.45 -3.70
C GLU A 158 7.72 11.08 -3.24
N VAL A 159 8.81 10.55 -3.80
CA VAL A 159 9.33 9.20 -3.47
C VAL A 159 9.62 9.02 -1.96
N PRO A 160 10.25 9.97 -1.24
CA PRO A 160 10.46 9.85 0.20
C PRO A 160 9.16 9.72 1.01
N LEU A 161 8.03 10.21 0.50
CA LEU A 161 6.74 10.11 1.18
C LEU A 161 6.21 8.67 1.22
N LYS A 162 6.82 7.72 0.49
CA LYS A 162 6.46 6.29 0.58
C LYS A 162 6.45 5.75 2.01
N HIS A 163 7.29 6.28 2.90
CA HIS A 163 7.36 5.86 4.31
C HIS A 163 6.11 6.23 5.14
N THR A 164 5.22 7.06 4.60
CA THR A 164 3.91 7.36 5.23
C THR A 164 2.82 6.37 4.82
N TYR A 165 3.10 5.44 3.91
CA TYR A 165 2.15 4.46 3.41
C TYR A 165 2.31 3.13 4.13
N GLN A 166 1.23 2.34 4.18
CA GLN A 166 1.28 0.99 4.77
C GLN A 166 2.01 0.00 3.85
N TYR A 167 1.89 0.17 2.54
CA TYR A 167 2.50 -0.70 1.55
C TYR A 167 3.22 0.11 0.47
N VAL A 168 4.37 -0.41 0.03
CA VAL A 168 5.07 0.05 -1.16
C VAL A 168 5.08 -1.11 -2.15
N VAL A 169 4.61 -0.86 -3.37
CA VAL A 169 4.51 -1.85 -4.44
C VAL A 169 5.31 -1.36 -5.65
N GLU A 170 6.30 -2.15 -6.05
CA GLU A 170 7.01 -1.93 -7.30
C GLU A 170 6.11 -2.22 -8.49
N ASN A 171 6.12 -1.32 -9.48
CA ASN A 171 5.46 -1.51 -10.76
C ASN A 171 6.49 -1.73 -11.87
N ASP A 172 7.10 -2.92 -11.84
CA ASP A 172 7.93 -3.52 -12.88
C ASP A 172 7.08 -3.93 -14.10
N THR A 173 6.06 -4.76 -13.88
CA THR A 173 5.02 -5.13 -14.83
C THR A 173 3.64 -4.88 -14.21
N VAL A 174 2.65 -4.58 -15.06
CA VAL A 174 1.28 -4.32 -14.58
C VAL A 174 0.70 -5.57 -13.93
N GLU A 175 0.99 -6.74 -14.49
CA GLU A 175 0.53 -8.04 -14.03
C GLU A 175 1.07 -8.36 -12.62
N ASN A 176 2.38 -8.19 -12.40
CA ASN A 176 3.00 -8.44 -11.10
C ASN A 176 2.49 -7.44 -10.05
N ALA A 177 2.41 -6.14 -10.39
CA ALA A 177 1.90 -5.12 -9.48
C ALA A 177 0.41 -5.35 -9.11
N VAL A 178 -0.42 -5.77 -10.07
CA VAL A 178 -1.82 -6.13 -9.81
C VAL A 178 -1.91 -7.32 -8.88
N ALA A 179 -1.13 -8.38 -9.09
CA ALA A 179 -1.12 -9.55 -8.21
C ALA A 179 -0.75 -9.18 -6.76
N LYS A 180 0.28 -8.35 -6.59
CA LYS A 180 0.70 -7.80 -5.29
C LYS A 180 -0.44 -7.02 -4.60
N ILE A 181 -1.10 -6.11 -5.33
CA ILE A 181 -2.17 -5.27 -4.79
C ILE A 181 -3.40 -6.10 -4.44
N THR A 182 -3.79 -7.05 -5.29
CA THR A 182 -4.90 -7.96 -5.02
C THR A 182 -4.67 -8.73 -3.72
N ASP A 183 -3.47 -9.27 -3.52
CA ASP A 183 -3.14 -9.99 -2.29
C ASP A 183 -3.19 -9.08 -1.05
N ILE A 184 -2.71 -7.84 -1.15
CA ILE A 184 -2.83 -6.84 -0.08
C ILE A 184 -4.30 -6.58 0.25
N LEU A 185 -5.14 -6.37 -0.77
CA LEU A 185 -6.57 -6.11 -0.59
C LEU A 185 -7.25 -7.28 0.12
N GLU A 186 -6.97 -8.52 -0.28
CA GLU A 186 -7.53 -9.72 0.34
C GLU A 186 -7.03 -9.90 1.78
N LYS A 187 -5.71 -9.81 2.01
CA LYS A 187 -5.08 -9.91 3.34
C LYS A 187 -5.67 -8.89 4.32
N GLU A 188 -5.89 -7.66 3.86
CA GLU A 188 -6.43 -6.57 4.67
C GLU A 188 -7.96 -6.58 4.78
N ASN A 189 -8.62 -7.62 4.24
CA ASN A 189 -10.07 -7.76 4.18
C ASN A 189 -10.76 -6.58 3.48
N ALA A 190 -10.06 -5.95 2.51
CA ALA A 190 -10.56 -4.92 1.61
C ALA A 190 -11.09 -5.50 0.28
N ALA A 191 -10.90 -6.80 0.04
CA ALA A 191 -11.54 -7.57 -1.00
C ALA A 191 -12.02 -8.91 -0.44
N GLN A 192 -12.98 -9.55 -1.11
CA GLN A 192 -13.28 -10.96 -0.84
C GLN A 192 -12.07 -11.80 -1.26
N SER A 193 -11.81 -12.90 -0.56
CA SER A 193 -10.81 -13.88 -0.98
C SER A 193 -11.46 -15.25 -1.12
N ASP A 194 -11.10 -15.98 -2.18
CA ASP A 194 -11.61 -17.33 -2.47
C ASP A 194 -10.76 -18.43 -1.81
N GLY A 195 -9.70 -18.06 -1.09
CA GLY A 195 -8.81 -19.00 -0.42
C GLY A 195 -7.75 -18.30 0.42
N PRO A 196 -6.68 -19.00 0.82
CA PRO A 196 -5.56 -18.36 1.49
C PRO A 196 -4.78 -17.49 0.50
N THR A 197 -4.46 -16.28 0.95
CA THR A 197 -3.59 -15.33 0.24
C THR A 197 -2.18 -15.89 0.09
N VAL A 198 -1.37 -15.28 -0.78
CA VAL A 198 0.08 -15.54 -0.84
C VAL A 198 0.73 -15.24 0.51
N PHE A 199 0.30 -14.17 1.21
CA PHE A 199 0.74 -13.90 2.57
C PHE A 199 0.45 -15.06 3.54
N ASP A 200 -0.77 -15.62 3.52
CA ASP A 200 -1.14 -16.74 4.38
C ASP A 200 -0.30 -17.98 4.08
N ARG A 201 -0.08 -18.28 2.80
CA ARG A 201 0.78 -19.41 2.37
C ARG A 201 2.22 -19.20 2.80
N LEU A 202 2.74 -17.98 2.64
CA LEU A 202 4.07 -17.60 3.11
C LEU A 202 4.19 -17.78 4.63
N LYS A 203 3.17 -17.41 5.40
CA LYS A 203 3.15 -17.61 6.85
C LYS A 203 3.24 -19.09 7.23
N VAL A 204 2.50 -19.96 6.53
CA VAL A 204 2.58 -21.42 6.75
C VAL A 204 3.96 -21.97 6.41
N MET A 205 4.54 -21.56 5.28
CA MET A 205 5.91 -21.96 4.91
C MET A 205 6.94 -21.48 5.93
N MET A 206 6.81 -20.25 6.42
CA MET A 206 7.67 -19.69 7.46
C MET A 206 7.56 -20.47 8.77
N GLY A 207 6.36 -20.86 9.18
CA GLY A 207 6.14 -21.68 10.37
C GLY A 207 6.89 -23.01 10.31
N ASN A 208 6.76 -23.72 9.19
CA ASN A 208 7.49 -24.97 8.96
C ASN A 208 9.00 -24.76 8.97
N LEU A 209 9.48 -23.66 8.38
CA LEU A 209 10.90 -23.36 8.34
C LEU A 209 11.47 -23.03 9.72
N VAL A 210 10.78 -22.22 10.51
CA VAL A 210 11.17 -21.88 11.89
C VAL A 210 11.22 -23.14 12.76
N GLU A 211 10.20 -23.99 12.68
CA GLU A 211 10.10 -25.21 13.46
C GLU A 211 11.19 -26.23 13.14
N ASN A 212 11.54 -26.40 11.87
CA ASN A 212 12.54 -27.37 11.47
C ASN A 212 13.98 -26.88 11.70
N ASN A 213 14.24 -25.57 11.55
CA ASN A 213 15.61 -25.08 11.38
C ASN A 213 16.04 -24.02 12.43
N TYR A 214 15.10 -23.36 13.12
CA TYR A 214 15.41 -22.17 13.92
C TYR A 214 14.91 -22.21 15.38
N MET A 215 14.42 -23.36 15.86
CA MET A 215 13.94 -23.51 17.25
C MET A 215 14.99 -23.17 18.31
N PHE A 216 16.27 -23.42 18.05
CA PHE A 216 17.34 -22.97 18.94
C PHE A 216 17.32 -21.45 19.20
N PHE A 217 17.07 -20.65 18.16
CA PHE A 217 17.00 -19.19 18.29
C PHE A 217 15.72 -18.73 18.98
N VAL A 218 14.61 -19.44 18.74
CA VAL A 218 13.32 -19.21 19.43
C VAL A 218 13.49 -19.38 20.94
N GLU A 219 14.01 -20.53 21.37
CA GLU A 219 14.21 -20.85 22.78
C GLU A 219 15.19 -19.88 23.46
N ASN A 220 16.27 -19.51 22.76
CA ASN A 220 17.23 -18.52 23.25
C ASN A 220 16.57 -17.15 23.45
N TRP A 221 15.72 -16.73 22.51
CA TRP A 221 14.99 -15.47 22.62
C TRP A 221 14.05 -15.44 23.83
N GLU A 222 13.27 -16.50 24.04
CA GLU A 222 12.39 -16.62 25.21
C GLU A 222 13.17 -16.53 26.51
N MET A 223 14.33 -17.20 26.58
CA MET A 223 15.21 -17.15 27.75
C MET A 223 15.74 -15.73 27.99
N ASN A 224 16.21 -15.04 26.96
CA ASN A 224 16.70 -13.67 27.08
C ASN A 224 15.61 -12.72 27.58
N VAL A 225 14.41 -12.80 27.01
CA VAL A 225 13.26 -11.97 27.41
C VAL A 225 12.85 -12.29 28.85
N LYS A 226 12.88 -13.57 29.27
CA LYS A 226 12.65 -13.95 30.67
C LYS A 226 13.66 -13.33 31.63
N ILE A 227 14.94 -13.33 31.28
CA ILE A 227 16.00 -12.69 32.08
C ILE A 227 15.76 -11.18 32.20
N LEU A 228 15.37 -10.51 31.12
CA LEU A 228 15.04 -9.09 31.13
C LEU A 228 13.87 -8.78 32.06
N ARG A 229 12.84 -9.64 32.06
CA ARG A 229 11.71 -9.54 33.00
C ARG A 229 12.17 -9.69 34.44
N ASP A 230 12.98 -10.72 34.73
CA ASP A 230 13.46 -11.00 36.08
C ASP A 230 14.33 -9.87 36.65
N ASN A 231 14.99 -9.12 35.76
CA ASN A 231 15.77 -7.92 36.10
C ASN A 231 14.93 -6.63 36.10
N GLY A 232 13.61 -6.70 35.88
CA GLY A 232 12.70 -5.55 35.88
C GLY A 232 12.83 -4.61 34.67
N VAL A 233 13.44 -5.08 33.58
CA VAL A 233 13.60 -4.28 32.33
C VAL A 233 12.31 -4.27 31.50
N ILE A 234 11.54 -5.36 31.55
CA ILE A 234 10.23 -5.48 30.91
C ILE A 234 9.17 -5.92 31.92
N THR A 235 7.91 -5.60 31.67
CA THR A 235 6.81 -5.93 32.59
C THR A 235 6.40 -7.40 32.52
N THR A 236 5.72 -7.89 33.56
CA THR A 236 5.18 -9.26 33.58
C THR A 236 4.07 -9.46 32.55
N GLU A 237 3.28 -8.43 32.26
CA GLU A 237 2.22 -8.45 31.25
C GLU A 237 2.81 -8.65 29.85
N GLU A 238 3.81 -7.84 29.48
CA GLU A 238 4.52 -7.99 28.20
C GLU A 238 5.17 -9.36 28.02
N PHE A 239 5.67 -9.97 29.10
CA PHE A 239 6.26 -11.31 29.06
C PHE A 239 5.22 -12.42 28.88
N ASN A 240 4.10 -12.35 29.60
CA ASN A 240 3.10 -13.44 29.60
C ASN A 240 2.45 -13.63 28.22
N ASP A 241 2.36 -12.56 27.44
CA ASP A 241 1.83 -12.58 26.07
C ASP A 241 2.92 -12.87 25.02
N PHE A 242 4.18 -13.07 25.44
CA PHE A 242 5.30 -13.27 24.53
C PHE A 242 5.46 -14.75 24.11
N ASP A 243 5.06 -15.04 22.88
CA ASP A 243 5.38 -16.28 22.16
C ASP A 243 6.49 -15.99 21.12
N ALA A 244 7.72 -16.44 21.39
CA ALA A 244 8.84 -16.13 20.49
C ALA A 244 8.73 -16.82 19.13
N LYS A 245 8.12 -18.02 19.07
CA LYS A 245 7.95 -18.77 17.82
C LYS A 245 7.01 -18.01 16.90
N GLU A 246 5.81 -17.68 17.39
CA GLU A 246 4.81 -16.96 16.62
C GLU A 246 5.30 -15.53 16.28
N LYS A 247 5.99 -14.86 17.21
CA LYS A 247 6.61 -13.55 16.94
C LYS A 247 7.63 -13.64 15.81
N MET A 248 8.55 -14.60 15.85
CA MET A 248 9.56 -14.81 14.82
C MET A 248 8.94 -15.08 13.45
N ILE A 249 7.94 -15.98 13.38
CA ILE A 249 7.20 -16.29 12.16
C ILE A 249 6.60 -15.01 11.58
N ASN A 250 5.88 -14.24 12.40
CA ASN A 250 5.24 -13.00 11.94
C ASN A 250 6.25 -11.95 11.45
N ILE A 251 7.37 -11.78 12.14
CA ILE A 251 8.42 -10.81 11.74
C ILE A 251 9.04 -11.21 10.40
N LEU A 252 9.44 -12.48 10.25
CA LEU A 252 10.10 -12.97 9.04
C LEU A 252 9.14 -12.95 7.85
N THR A 253 7.90 -13.40 8.03
CA THR A 253 6.85 -13.36 7.00
C THR A 253 6.58 -11.93 6.57
N ALA A 254 6.33 -11.00 7.50
CA ALA A 254 6.06 -9.61 7.16
C ALA A 254 7.25 -8.96 6.43
N ARG A 255 8.48 -9.14 6.93
CA ARG A 255 9.68 -8.56 6.31
C ARG A 255 9.92 -9.08 4.90
N LEU A 256 9.79 -10.38 4.68
CA LEU A 256 9.97 -10.96 3.35
C LEU A 256 8.86 -10.51 2.38
N TYR A 257 7.60 -10.51 2.85
CA TYR A 257 6.46 -10.04 2.09
C TYR A 257 6.64 -8.58 1.64
N HIS A 258 6.86 -7.66 2.58
CA HIS A 258 7.07 -6.24 2.26
C HIS A 258 8.27 -6.03 1.34
N ARG A 259 9.35 -6.79 1.52
CA ARG A 259 10.52 -6.72 0.64
C ARG A 259 10.18 -7.10 -0.80
N VAL A 260 9.44 -8.19 -1.02
CA VAL A 260 9.06 -8.63 -2.38
C VAL A 260 8.00 -7.71 -3.01
N LEU A 261 7.06 -7.19 -2.20
CA LEU A 261 6.15 -6.14 -2.67
C LEU A 261 6.93 -4.95 -3.23
N ALA A 262 7.89 -4.45 -2.45
CA ALA A 262 8.68 -3.28 -2.80
C ALA A 262 9.74 -3.54 -3.86
N HIS A 263 10.24 -4.77 -3.99
CA HIS A 263 11.30 -5.18 -4.91
C HIS A 263 11.26 -6.70 -5.19
N GLY A 264 10.87 -7.10 -6.41
CA GLY A 264 10.95 -8.51 -6.86
C GLY A 264 9.67 -9.10 -7.43
N GLU A 265 9.77 -10.37 -7.84
CA GLU A 265 8.66 -11.13 -8.44
C GLU A 265 7.74 -11.69 -7.36
N PHE A 266 6.44 -11.44 -7.45
CA PHE A 266 5.52 -11.83 -6.40
C PHE A 266 5.38 -13.35 -6.26
N SER A 267 5.54 -14.07 -7.37
CA SER A 267 5.56 -15.54 -7.40
C SER A 267 6.68 -16.16 -6.57
N ASP A 268 7.79 -15.44 -6.34
CA ASP A 268 8.93 -15.95 -5.58
C ASP A 268 8.56 -16.24 -4.13
N LEU A 269 7.52 -15.61 -3.59
CA LEU A 269 7.00 -15.90 -2.25
C LEU A 269 6.40 -17.30 -2.12
N LEU A 270 6.15 -17.98 -3.25
CA LEU A 270 5.68 -19.37 -3.31
C LEU A 270 6.83 -20.36 -3.58
N ASP A 271 8.04 -19.88 -3.86
CA ASP A 271 9.22 -20.70 -4.06
C ASP A 271 9.91 -20.96 -2.72
N ARG A 272 10.01 -22.24 -2.36
CA ARG A 272 10.59 -22.66 -1.08
C ARG A 272 12.07 -22.33 -0.96
N ASP A 273 12.85 -22.56 -2.00
CA ASP A 273 14.31 -22.35 -1.98
C ASP A 273 14.62 -20.85 -1.89
N PHE A 274 13.84 -20.02 -2.59
CA PHE A 274 13.89 -18.57 -2.45
C PHE A 274 13.61 -18.12 -1.02
N VAL A 275 12.48 -18.57 -0.44
CA VAL A 275 12.07 -18.20 0.92
C VAL A 275 13.15 -18.62 1.93
N GLU A 276 13.64 -19.86 1.85
CA GLU A 276 14.70 -20.36 2.74
C GLU A 276 15.98 -19.53 2.65
N ASN A 277 16.40 -19.15 1.44
CA ASN A 277 17.59 -18.31 1.24
C ASN A 277 17.42 -16.90 1.82
N GLN A 278 16.26 -16.26 1.61
CA GLN A 278 16.01 -14.92 2.13
C GLN A 278 15.93 -14.90 3.66
N VAL A 279 15.34 -15.94 4.26
CA VAL A 279 15.19 -16.05 5.72
C VAL A 279 16.55 -16.09 6.42
N GLN A 280 17.54 -16.81 5.88
CA GLN A 280 18.89 -16.84 6.44
C GLN A 280 19.47 -15.42 6.63
N ARG A 281 19.21 -14.51 5.68
CA ARG A 281 19.64 -13.11 5.77
C ARG A 281 18.81 -12.29 6.76
N LEU A 282 17.50 -12.54 6.79
CA LEU A 282 16.58 -11.84 7.69
C LEU A 282 16.80 -12.18 9.17
N MET A 283 17.31 -13.38 9.48
CA MET A 283 17.64 -13.79 10.85
C MET A 283 18.65 -12.85 11.51
N PHE A 284 19.62 -12.30 10.76
CA PHE A 284 20.58 -11.32 11.28
C PHE A 284 19.94 -9.98 11.67
N LYS A 285 18.74 -9.68 11.17
CA LYS A 285 17.99 -8.47 11.51
C LYS A 285 17.07 -8.65 12.72
N ILE A 286 17.02 -9.82 13.37
CA ILE A 286 16.21 -10.04 14.58
C ILE A 286 17.04 -9.67 15.82
N ASN A 287 16.47 -8.82 16.67
CA ASN A 287 17.02 -8.54 17.99
C ASN A 287 16.46 -9.54 19.01
N PHE A 288 17.24 -10.58 19.31
CA PHE A 288 16.90 -11.62 20.28
C PHE A 288 16.97 -11.17 21.75
N PHE A 289 17.23 -9.88 22.01
CA PHE A 289 17.25 -9.26 23.34
C PHE A 289 16.13 -8.23 23.52
N SER A 290 15.10 -8.22 22.66
CA SER A 290 13.98 -7.31 22.76
C SER A 290 12.69 -7.95 22.27
N ILE A 291 11.56 -7.69 22.93
CA ILE A 291 10.22 -8.05 22.42
C ILE A 291 9.88 -7.15 21.22
N GLU A 292 10.17 -5.86 21.33
CA GLU A 292 9.98 -4.90 20.25
C GLU A 292 11.08 -5.04 19.21
N GLN A 293 10.70 -5.11 17.95
CA GLN A 293 11.64 -5.12 16.83
C GLN A 293 11.53 -3.79 16.11
N LYS A 294 12.64 -3.05 16.04
CA LYS A 294 12.70 -1.88 15.19
C LYS A 294 12.70 -2.33 13.73
N PHE A 295 11.84 -1.75 12.91
CA PHE A 295 11.91 -1.88 11.47
C PHE A 295 13.02 -0.95 10.98
N GLU A 296 14.19 -1.53 10.69
CA GLU A 296 15.18 -0.88 9.84
C GLU A 296 14.96 -1.42 8.43
N GLU A 297 14.30 -0.62 7.58
CA GLU A 297 14.15 -0.87 6.13
C GLU A 297 15.54 -0.91 5.47
#